data_AF-A0A2G8SGA8-F1
#
_entry.id   AF-A0A2G8SGA8-F1
#
_cell.length_a   1.000
_cell.length_b   1.000
_cell.length_c   1.000
_cell.angle_alpha   90.00
_cell.angle_beta   90.00
_cell.angle_gamma   90.00
#
_symmetry.space_group_name_H-M   'P 1'
#
loop_
_entity.id
_entity.type
_entity.pdbx_description
1 polymer ?
#
loop_
_entity_poly.entity_id
_entity_poly.type
_entity_poly.pdbx_seq_one_letter_code
_entity_poly.pdbx_strand_id
1 'polypeptide(L)'
;MGDAAVDDGIVKFLAAQLKESRDEIQRLKQENQSLKEKLGILRADGSASSSATGGSLVAQLQAKINALQRERDEALALAETCQVVADAWKTRYEQLKPQPAESAASNLQLLGTIKTELVQFLGQQPPCPGGEDPVKFRAFMATLPATMIPESFKQESRVVFKGASKLPLLSKAAVKACIGGFAFFGDLLVWCTPPSQHACVLFPENEYNPKPATQGAPTWSKATSEWAAFVGQQRDVFYVDGENISYAGTFICHTGSKGASVSKIGDAVDETLLGALAKKTLHLDTKNPKTRSNLVKTYTPLLADLYRDDSGPATVQLLGLQRVGFNQTLFDILTTASKKRDHAAAFAADLLGGPSSDDVGSPTKRAALG
;
A
#
# COMPACT_ATOMS: atom_id res chain seq x y z
N MET A 1 3.87 2.90 -9.56
CA MET A 1 3.68 4.08 -10.44
C MET A 1 3.75 5.42 -9.71
N GLY A 2 4.06 5.49 -8.40
CA GLY A 2 4.09 6.76 -7.65
C GLY A 2 5.36 7.60 -7.79
N ASP A 3 6.54 6.99 -7.94
CA ASP A 3 7.81 7.74 -7.87
C ASP A 3 8.06 8.69 -9.05
N ALA A 4 7.74 8.27 -10.29
CA ALA A 4 7.99 9.10 -11.46
C ALA A 4 7.11 10.37 -11.54
N ALA A 5 5.90 10.32 -10.97
CA ALA A 5 4.99 11.47 -10.93
C ALA A 5 5.37 12.46 -9.82
N VAL A 6 5.93 11.96 -8.70
CA VAL A 6 6.49 12.79 -7.63
C VAL A 6 7.76 13.50 -8.10
N ASP A 7 8.62 12.81 -8.85
CA ASP A 7 9.86 13.37 -9.38
C ASP A 7 9.63 14.49 -10.41
N ASP A 8 8.66 14.35 -11.33
CA ASP A 8 8.31 15.40 -12.30
C ASP A 8 7.69 16.64 -11.62
N GLY A 9 6.95 16.43 -10.53
CA GLY A 9 6.40 17.51 -9.70
C GLY A 9 7.48 18.34 -9.01
N ILE A 10 8.53 17.69 -8.49
CA ILE A 10 9.66 18.35 -7.84
C ILE A 10 10.47 19.19 -8.84
N VAL A 11 10.71 18.66 -10.05
CA VAL A 11 11.44 19.39 -11.11
C VAL A 11 10.69 20.66 -11.53
N LYS A 12 9.37 20.57 -11.70
CA LYS A 12 8.52 21.73 -12.01
C LYS A 12 8.49 22.75 -10.88
N PHE A 13 8.43 22.30 -9.63
CA PHE A 13 8.47 23.17 -8.46
C PHE A 13 9.79 23.94 -8.35
N LEU A 14 10.94 23.25 -8.53
CA LEU A 14 12.26 23.88 -8.52
C LEU A 14 12.44 24.88 -9.67
N ALA A 15 11.92 24.56 -10.86
CA ALA A 15 11.93 25.48 -12.00
C ALA A 15 11.10 26.75 -11.74
N ALA A 16 9.96 26.62 -11.05
CA ALA A 16 9.13 27.75 -10.66
C ALA A 16 9.85 28.65 -9.62
N GLN A 17 10.48 28.05 -8.61
CA GLN A 17 11.28 28.76 -7.60
C GLN A 17 12.47 29.52 -8.21
N LEU A 18 13.19 28.92 -9.17
CA LEU A 18 14.28 29.59 -9.89
C LEU A 18 13.80 30.78 -10.73
N LYS A 19 12.59 30.67 -11.32
CA LYS A 19 11.99 31.77 -12.07
C LYS A 19 11.60 32.93 -11.14
N GLU A 20 10.95 32.62 -10.03
CA GLU A 20 10.55 33.62 -9.01
C GLU A 20 11.77 34.36 -8.45
N SER A 21 12.87 33.63 -8.14
CA SER A 21 14.12 34.24 -7.68
C SER A 21 14.76 35.15 -8.73
N ARG A 22 14.74 34.78 -10.03
CA ARG A 22 15.21 35.64 -11.12
C ARG A 22 14.39 36.92 -11.26
N ASP A 23 13.07 36.81 -11.17
CA ASP A 23 12.16 37.94 -11.29
C ASP A 23 12.37 38.93 -10.13
N GLU A 24 12.60 38.44 -8.91
CA GLU A 24 12.89 39.27 -7.73
C GLU A 24 14.25 39.99 -7.84
N ILE A 25 15.30 39.30 -8.32
CA ILE A 25 16.61 39.92 -8.58
C ILE A 25 16.48 41.06 -9.61
N GLN A 26 15.65 40.86 -10.63
CA GLN A 26 15.43 41.87 -11.67
C GLN A 26 14.67 43.09 -11.12
N ARG A 27 13.69 42.88 -10.24
CA ARG A 27 12.97 43.95 -9.52
C ARG A 27 13.92 44.77 -8.65
N LEU A 28 14.71 44.10 -7.80
CA LEU A 28 15.69 44.75 -6.92
C LEU A 28 16.73 45.55 -7.72
N LYS A 29 17.15 45.06 -8.89
CA LYS A 29 18.08 45.77 -9.78
C LYS A 29 17.48 47.09 -10.32
N GLN A 30 16.20 47.07 -10.72
CA GLN A 30 15.50 48.27 -11.18
C GLN A 30 15.30 49.29 -10.05
N GLU A 31 14.93 48.83 -8.85
CA GLU A 31 14.76 49.72 -7.69
C GLU A 31 16.09 50.37 -7.28
N ASN A 32 17.20 49.62 -7.28
CA ASN A 32 18.53 50.16 -7.03
C ASN A 32 18.93 51.24 -8.04
N GLN A 33 18.59 51.05 -9.32
CA GLN A 33 18.90 52.02 -10.37
C GLN A 33 18.10 53.32 -10.20
N SER A 34 16.81 53.21 -9.91
CA SER A 34 15.93 54.36 -9.61
C SER A 34 16.41 55.14 -8.37
N LEU A 35 16.84 54.45 -7.32
CA LEU A 35 17.37 55.11 -6.11
C LEU A 35 18.71 55.82 -6.36
N LYS A 36 19.60 55.24 -7.17
CA LYS A 36 20.84 55.90 -7.59
C LYS A 36 20.59 57.17 -8.38
N GLU A 37 19.61 57.16 -9.28
CA GLU A 37 19.22 58.36 -10.05
C GLU A 37 18.66 59.45 -9.12
N LYS A 38 17.77 59.11 -8.18
CA LYS A 38 17.25 60.05 -7.17
C LYS A 38 18.34 60.65 -6.30
N LEU A 39 19.34 59.85 -5.90
CA LEU A 39 20.50 60.33 -5.14
C LEU A 39 21.38 61.27 -5.97
N GLY A 40 21.53 61.01 -7.28
CA GLY A 40 22.24 61.90 -8.20
C GLY A 40 21.58 63.28 -8.30
N ILE A 41 20.25 63.32 -8.40
CA ILE A 41 19.46 64.55 -8.47
C ILE A 41 19.56 65.34 -7.16
N LEU A 42 19.34 64.69 -6.01
CA LEU A 42 19.42 65.35 -4.69
C LEU A 42 20.82 65.90 -4.39
N ARG A 43 21.88 65.23 -4.87
CA ARG A 43 23.26 65.68 -4.70
C ARG A 43 23.60 66.85 -5.64
N ALA A 44 22.91 66.98 -6.77
CA ALA A 44 23.02 68.13 -7.68
C ALA A 44 22.22 69.36 -7.20
N ASP A 45 21.05 69.14 -6.59
CA ASP A 45 20.16 70.22 -6.12
C ASP A 45 20.55 70.79 -4.72
N GLY A 46 21.37 70.07 -3.95
CA GLY A 46 21.77 70.43 -2.59
C GLY A 46 22.72 71.63 -2.44
N SER A 47 23.08 72.33 -3.52
CA SER A 47 23.97 73.50 -3.48
C SER A 47 23.28 74.83 -3.15
N ALA A 48 21.95 74.87 -2.96
CA ALA A 48 21.22 76.15 -2.86
C ALA A 48 20.31 76.39 -1.63
N SER A 49 19.99 75.43 -0.74
CA SER A 49 19.26 75.77 0.50
C SER A 49 19.31 74.75 1.66
N SER A 50 19.63 75.26 2.86
CA SER A 50 19.54 74.65 4.21
C SER A 50 20.24 73.29 4.45
N SER A 51 21.38 73.34 5.14
CA SER A 51 22.40 72.28 5.25
C SER A 51 22.20 71.22 6.36
N ALA A 52 21.00 71.02 6.91
CA ALA A 52 20.76 70.01 7.95
C ALA A 52 19.83 68.87 7.49
N THR A 53 18.75 69.19 6.79
CA THR A 53 17.74 68.23 6.32
C THR A 53 18.19 67.43 5.09
N GLY A 54 18.93 68.06 4.16
CA GLY A 54 19.47 67.40 2.97
C GLY A 54 20.53 66.33 3.29
N GLY A 55 21.38 66.58 4.30
CA GLY A 55 22.38 65.61 4.75
C GLY A 55 21.77 64.36 5.38
N SER A 56 20.67 64.52 6.14
CA SER A 56 19.93 63.42 6.74
C SER A 56 19.25 62.52 5.69
N LEU A 57 18.65 63.12 4.66
CA LEU A 57 18.01 62.38 3.57
C LEU A 57 19.02 61.61 2.70
N VAL A 58 20.17 62.22 2.42
CA VAL A 58 21.27 61.56 1.69
C VAL A 58 21.81 60.36 2.48
N ALA A 59 21.96 60.49 3.81
CA ALA A 59 22.39 59.38 4.67
C ALA A 59 21.35 58.24 4.70
N GLN A 60 20.05 58.55 4.77
CA GLN A 60 18.98 57.55 4.71
C GLN A 60 18.94 56.81 3.36
N LEU A 61 19.07 57.53 2.24
CA LEU A 61 19.11 56.91 0.91
C LEU A 61 20.37 56.04 0.73
N GLN A 62 21.52 56.47 1.26
CA GLN A 62 22.74 55.68 1.21
C GLN A 62 22.62 54.40 2.04
N ALA A 63 22.01 54.46 3.23
CA ALA A 63 21.72 53.28 4.04
C ALA A 63 20.77 52.31 3.32
N LYS A 64 19.74 52.83 2.65
CA LYS A 64 18.80 52.03 1.86
C LYS A 64 19.46 51.36 0.65
N ILE A 65 20.36 52.05 -0.06
CA ILE A 65 21.14 51.45 -1.15
C ILE A 65 22.01 50.30 -0.62
N ASN A 66 22.71 50.50 0.49
CA ASN A 66 23.56 49.48 1.07
C ASN A 66 22.75 48.24 1.52
N ALA A 67 21.53 48.45 2.06
CA ALA A 67 20.63 47.36 2.43
C ALA A 67 20.16 46.57 1.20
N LEU A 68 19.68 47.26 0.16
CA LEU A 68 19.23 46.63 -1.09
C LEU A 68 20.35 45.92 -1.85
N GLN A 69 21.60 46.40 -1.75
CA GLN A 69 22.76 45.71 -2.30
C GLN A 69 23.03 44.38 -1.58
N ARG A 70 22.89 44.37 -0.25
CA ARG A 70 23.05 43.16 0.55
C ARG A 70 21.96 42.13 0.23
N GLU A 71 20.69 42.55 0.17
CA GLU A 71 19.57 41.70 -0.23
C GLU A 71 19.74 41.11 -1.64
N ARG A 72 20.24 41.91 -2.60
CA ARG A 72 20.58 41.41 -3.95
C ARG A 72 21.65 40.33 -3.91
N ASP A 73 22.70 40.54 -3.13
CA ASP A 73 23.83 39.58 -3.05
C ASP A 73 23.40 38.27 -2.37
N GLU A 74 22.56 38.36 -1.34
CA GLU A 74 21.93 37.20 -0.70
C GLU A 74 21.00 36.45 -1.68
N ALA A 75 20.19 37.17 -2.46
CA ALA A 75 19.32 36.57 -3.47
C ALA A 75 20.11 35.89 -4.61
N LEU A 76 21.23 36.48 -5.04
CA LEU A 76 22.12 35.87 -6.04
C LEU A 76 22.76 34.58 -5.52
N ALA A 77 23.26 34.59 -4.28
CA ALA A 77 23.83 33.40 -3.64
C ALA A 77 22.79 32.27 -3.48
N LEU A 78 21.54 32.63 -3.14
CA LEU A 78 20.43 31.67 -3.07
C LEU A 78 20.10 31.10 -4.46
N ALA A 79 20.03 31.94 -5.49
CA ALA A 79 19.76 31.52 -6.86
C ALA A 79 20.83 30.55 -7.40
N GLU A 80 22.11 30.81 -7.14
CA GLU A 80 23.21 29.89 -7.49
C GLU A 80 23.06 28.55 -6.77
N THR A 81 22.73 28.57 -5.48
CA THR A 81 22.51 27.34 -4.70
C THR A 81 21.33 26.52 -5.26
N CYS A 82 20.21 27.19 -5.57
CA CYS A 82 19.04 26.55 -6.17
C CYS A 82 19.34 25.99 -7.56
N GLN A 83 20.16 26.67 -8.36
CA GLN A 83 20.58 26.22 -9.68
C GLN A 83 21.41 24.94 -9.61
N VAL A 84 22.39 24.88 -8.69
CA VAL A 84 23.20 23.68 -8.45
C VAL A 84 22.33 22.49 -8.03
N VAL A 85 21.35 22.71 -7.15
CA VAL A 85 20.41 21.66 -6.72
C VAL A 85 19.54 21.19 -7.89
N ALA A 86 19.02 22.10 -8.71
CA ALA A 86 18.20 21.75 -9.88
C ALA A 86 19.01 20.92 -10.90
N ASP A 87 20.25 21.30 -11.18
CA ASP A 87 21.13 20.58 -12.11
C ASP A 87 21.51 19.18 -11.58
N ALA A 88 21.72 19.04 -10.27
CA ALA A 88 21.95 17.75 -9.63
C ALA A 88 20.73 16.81 -9.76
N TRP A 89 19.52 17.33 -9.51
CA TRP A 89 18.28 16.56 -9.67
C TRP A 89 18.01 16.16 -11.12
N LYS A 90 18.24 17.08 -12.07
CA LYS A 90 18.11 16.79 -13.50
C LYS A 90 19.07 15.69 -13.95
N THR A 91 20.32 15.73 -13.49
CA THR A 91 21.33 14.70 -13.77
C THR A 91 20.89 13.34 -13.22
N ARG A 92 20.38 13.31 -11.98
CA ARG A 92 19.88 12.07 -11.36
C ARG A 92 18.66 11.51 -12.09
N TYR A 93 17.74 12.37 -12.53
CA TYR A 93 16.57 11.97 -13.31
C TYR A 93 16.96 11.34 -14.65
N GLU A 94 17.86 11.98 -15.41
CA GLU A 94 18.33 11.44 -16.70
C GLU A 94 19.11 10.13 -16.54
N GLN A 95 19.82 9.93 -15.42
CA GLN A 95 20.47 8.64 -15.10
C GLN A 95 19.47 7.53 -14.74
N LEU A 96 18.33 7.88 -14.17
CA LEU A 96 17.29 6.93 -13.75
C LEU A 96 16.32 6.58 -14.88
N LYS A 97 16.14 7.46 -15.88
CA LYS A 97 15.23 7.31 -17.01
C LYS A 97 15.41 6.02 -17.86
N PRO A 98 16.62 5.48 -18.09
CA PRO A 98 16.79 4.23 -18.84
C PRO A 98 16.41 2.97 -18.04
N GLN A 99 16.58 3.00 -16.71
CA GLN A 99 16.33 1.86 -15.83
C GLN A 99 14.90 1.29 -15.83
N PRO A 100 13.81 2.08 -15.87
CA PRO A 100 12.46 1.55 -15.89
C PRO A 100 12.12 0.85 -17.21
N ALA A 101 12.67 1.30 -18.35
CA ALA A 101 12.44 0.65 -19.65
C ALA A 101 13.16 -0.71 -19.74
N GLU A 102 14.41 -0.76 -19.30
CA GLU A 102 15.18 -2.01 -19.22
C GLU A 102 14.58 -2.98 -18.19
N SER A 103 14.11 -2.47 -17.05
CA SER A 103 13.41 -3.27 -16.04
C SER A 103 12.08 -3.81 -16.55
N ALA A 104 11.32 -3.04 -17.33
CA ALA A 104 10.06 -3.51 -17.92
C ALA A 104 10.30 -4.61 -18.96
N ALA A 105 11.30 -4.44 -19.84
CA ALA A 105 11.68 -5.47 -20.81
C ALA A 105 12.15 -6.76 -20.12
N SER A 106 12.97 -6.64 -19.07
CA SER A 106 13.42 -7.77 -18.25
C SER A 106 12.25 -8.49 -17.56
N ASN A 107 11.29 -7.74 -17.02
CA ASN A 107 10.09 -8.30 -16.40
C ASN A 107 9.20 -9.03 -17.41
N LEU A 108 9.04 -8.49 -18.63
CA LEU A 108 8.29 -9.16 -19.70
C LEU A 108 8.96 -10.46 -20.15
N GLN A 109 10.29 -10.45 -20.27
CA GLN A 109 11.06 -11.65 -20.57
C GLN A 109 10.89 -12.70 -19.47
N LEU A 110 10.99 -12.30 -18.20
CA LEU A 110 10.80 -13.19 -17.06
C LEU A 110 9.37 -13.76 -17.00
N LEU A 111 8.35 -12.94 -17.25
CA LEU A 111 6.96 -13.38 -17.36
C LEU A 111 6.79 -14.42 -18.48
N GLY A 112 7.40 -14.17 -19.65
CA GLY A 112 7.40 -15.12 -20.77
C GLY A 112 8.01 -16.47 -20.41
N THR A 113 9.13 -16.46 -19.68
CA THR A 113 9.75 -17.69 -19.15
C THR A 113 8.82 -18.41 -18.19
N ILE A 114 8.28 -17.70 -17.19
CA ILE A 114 7.36 -18.26 -16.19
C ILE A 114 6.13 -18.90 -16.87
N LYS A 115 5.52 -18.21 -17.85
CA LYS A 115 4.37 -18.71 -18.62
C LYS A 115 4.73 -19.98 -19.42
N THR A 116 5.90 -19.99 -20.06
CA THR A 116 6.38 -21.13 -20.85
C THR A 116 6.64 -22.35 -19.97
N GLU A 117 7.31 -22.16 -18.84
CA GLU A 117 7.56 -23.22 -17.86
C GLU A 117 6.26 -23.81 -17.31
N LEU A 118 5.25 -22.96 -17.04
CA LEU A 118 3.94 -23.42 -16.57
C LEU A 118 3.25 -24.28 -17.64
N VAL A 119 3.23 -23.85 -18.90
CA VAL A 119 2.65 -24.64 -20.01
C VAL A 119 3.36 -25.99 -20.15
N GLN A 120 4.69 -26.00 -20.07
CA GLN A 120 5.47 -27.24 -20.14
C GLN A 120 5.13 -28.18 -18.98
N PHE A 121 5.05 -27.65 -17.75
CA PHE A 121 4.66 -28.40 -16.57
C PHE A 121 3.25 -29.00 -16.71
N LEU A 122 2.28 -28.22 -17.18
CA LEU A 122 0.91 -28.69 -17.40
C LEU A 122 0.83 -29.77 -18.48
N GLY A 123 1.64 -29.69 -19.55
CA GLY A 123 1.71 -30.71 -20.60
C GLY A 123 2.22 -32.07 -20.13
N GLN A 124 2.88 -32.13 -18.98
CA GLN A 124 3.36 -33.37 -18.35
C GLN A 124 2.34 -33.97 -17.37
N GLN A 125 1.29 -33.23 -17.02
CA GLN A 125 0.25 -33.69 -16.10
C GLN A 125 -0.86 -34.43 -16.87
N PRO A 126 -1.47 -35.47 -16.27
CA PRO A 126 -2.68 -36.05 -16.82
C PRO A 126 -3.79 -34.99 -16.86
N PRO A 127 -4.64 -34.97 -17.91
CA PRO A 127 -5.73 -34.01 -18.00
C PRO A 127 -6.62 -34.13 -16.77
N CYS A 128 -6.79 -33.03 -16.03
CA CYS A 128 -7.76 -32.98 -14.93
C CYS A 128 -9.15 -33.22 -15.54
N PRO A 129 -9.91 -34.23 -15.07
CA PRO A 129 -11.29 -34.40 -15.51
C PRO A 129 -12.05 -33.11 -15.20
N GLY A 130 -12.69 -32.55 -16.22
CA GLY A 130 -13.30 -31.22 -16.18
C GLY A 130 -14.20 -31.06 -14.96
N GLY A 131 -13.85 -30.12 -14.09
CA GLY A 131 -14.74 -29.67 -13.03
C GLY A 131 -15.99 -29.02 -13.63
N GLU A 132 -17.05 -28.89 -12.83
CA GLU A 132 -18.22 -28.09 -13.21
C GLU A 132 -17.79 -26.69 -13.67
N ASP A 133 -18.55 -26.08 -14.56
CA ASP A 133 -18.29 -24.71 -15.02
C ASP A 133 -18.30 -23.74 -13.81
N PRO A 134 -17.24 -22.93 -13.59
CA PRO A 134 -17.18 -22.00 -12.45
C PRO A 134 -18.38 -21.04 -12.38
N VAL A 135 -18.95 -20.66 -13.54
CA VAL A 135 -20.15 -19.82 -13.60
C VAL A 135 -21.35 -20.58 -13.03
N LYS A 136 -21.52 -21.85 -13.42
CA LYS A 136 -22.60 -22.70 -12.91
C LYS A 136 -22.44 -22.98 -11.43
N PHE A 137 -21.22 -23.22 -10.96
CA PHE A 137 -20.94 -23.43 -9.55
C PHE A 137 -21.27 -22.18 -8.72
N ARG A 138 -20.87 -20.99 -9.18
CA ARG A 138 -21.21 -19.72 -8.50
C ARG A 138 -22.72 -19.47 -8.51
N ALA A 139 -23.40 -19.76 -9.61
CA ALA A 139 -24.85 -19.68 -9.70
C ALA A 139 -25.53 -20.65 -8.72
N PHE A 140 -25.09 -21.90 -8.66
CA PHE A 140 -25.54 -22.89 -7.68
C PHE A 140 -25.37 -22.37 -6.25
N MET A 141 -24.18 -21.87 -5.90
CA MET A 141 -23.91 -21.30 -4.58
C MET A 141 -24.87 -20.14 -4.23
N ALA A 142 -25.23 -19.31 -5.20
CA ALA A 142 -26.18 -18.21 -5.00
C ALA A 142 -27.64 -18.69 -4.82
N THR A 143 -27.99 -19.88 -5.32
CA THR A 143 -29.34 -20.48 -5.15
C THR A 143 -29.52 -21.22 -3.83
N LEU A 144 -28.43 -21.45 -3.08
CA LEU A 144 -28.52 -22.15 -1.81
C LEU A 144 -29.40 -21.38 -0.81
N PRO A 145 -30.09 -22.07 0.12
CA PRO A 145 -30.94 -21.43 1.10
C PRO A 145 -30.14 -20.45 1.96
N ALA A 146 -30.58 -19.20 1.98
CA ALA A 146 -30.03 -18.21 2.91
C ALA A 146 -30.42 -18.56 4.34
N THR A 147 -29.49 -18.39 5.27
CA THR A 147 -29.79 -18.54 6.69
C THR A 147 -30.57 -17.30 7.15
N MET A 148 -31.69 -17.51 7.86
CA MET A 148 -32.38 -16.44 8.58
C MET A 148 -31.44 -15.89 9.66
N ILE A 149 -30.82 -14.75 9.38
CA ILE A 149 -30.03 -14.02 10.35
C ILE A 149 -30.95 -13.00 11.01
N PRO A 150 -31.10 -13.00 12.34
CA PRO A 150 -31.86 -11.97 13.04
C PRO A 150 -31.38 -10.57 12.64
N GLU A 151 -32.31 -9.65 12.44
CA GLU A 151 -32.09 -8.34 11.84
C GLU A 151 -31.07 -7.49 12.62
N SER A 152 -30.96 -7.73 13.93
CA SER A 152 -29.95 -7.16 14.82
C SER A 152 -28.50 -7.38 14.33
N PHE A 153 -28.22 -8.50 13.65
CA PHE A 153 -26.87 -8.83 13.15
C PHE A 153 -26.58 -8.29 11.74
N LYS A 154 -27.53 -7.59 11.12
CA LYS A 154 -27.28 -6.77 9.92
C LYS A 154 -26.75 -5.38 10.30
N GLN A 155 -26.96 -4.94 11.54
CA GLN A 155 -26.67 -3.58 12.00
C GLN A 155 -25.35 -3.48 12.81
N GLU A 156 -24.92 -4.53 13.51
CA GLU A 156 -23.63 -4.53 14.21
C GLU A 156 -22.46 -4.79 13.25
N SER A 157 -21.47 -3.90 13.26
CA SER A 157 -20.21 -4.09 12.55
C SER A 157 -19.58 -5.41 12.99
N ARG A 158 -19.45 -6.36 12.06
CA ARG A 158 -18.87 -7.69 12.33
C ARG A 158 -17.35 -7.66 12.45
N VAL A 159 -16.77 -6.47 12.48
CA VAL A 159 -15.34 -6.24 12.65
C VAL A 159 -14.93 -6.68 14.05
N VAL A 160 -14.04 -7.66 14.10
CA VAL A 160 -13.51 -8.25 15.34
C VAL A 160 -12.03 -7.94 15.55
N PHE A 161 -11.34 -7.46 14.50
CA PHE A 161 -10.00 -6.89 14.59
C PHE A 161 -9.90 -5.66 13.68
N LYS A 162 -9.66 -4.48 14.27
CA LYS A 162 -9.45 -3.23 13.54
C LYS A 162 -8.00 -3.06 13.10
N GLY A 163 -7.77 -2.49 11.92
CA GLY A 163 -6.42 -2.18 11.42
C GLY A 163 -5.51 -3.42 11.27
N ALA A 164 -6.09 -4.55 10.89
CA ALA A 164 -5.43 -5.83 10.77
C ALA A 164 -5.69 -6.46 9.40
N SER A 165 -4.62 -6.82 8.69
CA SER A 165 -4.66 -7.57 7.42
C SER A 165 -4.25 -9.04 7.57
N LYS A 166 -3.80 -9.44 8.76
CA LYS A 166 -3.46 -10.82 9.12
C LYS A 166 -4.21 -11.20 10.38
N LEU A 167 -4.83 -12.38 10.38
CA LEU A 167 -5.56 -12.88 11.54
C LEU A 167 -4.61 -12.99 12.75
N PRO A 168 -4.88 -12.25 13.84
CA PRO A 168 -4.12 -12.40 15.08
C PRO A 168 -4.36 -13.77 15.71
N LEU A 169 -3.46 -14.18 16.62
CA LEU A 169 -3.68 -15.40 17.39
C LEU A 169 -4.97 -15.28 18.21
N LEU A 170 -5.88 -16.23 18.00
CA LEU A 170 -7.12 -16.32 18.74
C LEU A 170 -6.86 -16.81 20.17
N SER A 171 -7.63 -16.30 21.14
CA SER A 171 -7.56 -16.78 22.52
C SER A 171 -8.01 -18.24 22.62
N LYS A 172 -7.55 -18.97 23.63
CA LYS A 172 -8.02 -20.35 23.89
C LYS A 172 -9.54 -20.46 23.98
N ALA A 173 -10.18 -19.44 24.57
CA ALA A 173 -11.63 -19.36 24.66
C ALA A 173 -12.30 -19.24 23.27
N ALA A 174 -11.78 -18.36 22.41
CA ALA A 174 -12.28 -18.22 21.04
C ALA A 174 -12.07 -19.51 20.24
N VAL A 175 -10.90 -20.13 20.31
CA VAL A 175 -10.63 -21.41 19.63
C VAL A 175 -11.57 -22.51 20.10
N LYS A 176 -11.82 -22.62 21.41
CA LYS A 176 -12.75 -23.61 21.97
C LYS A 176 -14.21 -23.34 21.57
N ALA A 177 -14.58 -22.08 21.37
CA ALA A 177 -15.91 -21.70 20.93
C ALA A 177 -16.16 -21.96 19.43
N CYS A 178 -15.10 -22.13 18.62
CA CYS A 178 -15.25 -22.34 17.18
C CYS A 178 -15.94 -23.67 16.86
N ILE A 179 -16.89 -23.67 15.93
CA ILE A 179 -17.56 -24.88 15.44
C ILE A 179 -16.73 -25.50 14.33
N GLY A 180 -16.19 -26.69 14.58
CA GLY A 180 -15.29 -27.38 13.66
C GLY A 180 -13.94 -26.69 13.49
N GLY A 181 -13.65 -25.62 14.24
CA GLY A 181 -12.49 -24.77 14.04
C GLY A 181 -12.79 -23.58 13.13
N PHE A 182 -11.76 -22.83 12.78
CA PHE A 182 -11.91 -21.61 12.00
C PHE A 182 -11.13 -21.65 10.68
N ALA A 183 -11.56 -20.83 9.74
CA ALA A 183 -10.88 -20.60 8.48
C ALA A 183 -10.75 -19.10 8.21
N PHE A 184 -9.57 -18.67 7.78
CA PHE A 184 -9.31 -17.30 7.34
C PHE A 184 -8.72 -17.33 5.94
N PHE A 185 -9.51 -16.84 4.99
CA PHE A 185 -9.15 -16.86 3.57
C PHE A 185 -8.61 -15.53 3.06
N GLY A 186 -8.65 -14.47 3.89
CA GLY A 186 -8.16 -13.14 3.52
C GLY A 186 -8.85 -12.63 2.26
N ASP A 187 -8.06 -12.06 1.36
CA ASP A 187 -8.53 -11.48 0.09
C ASP A 187 -8.82 -12.53 -1.01
N LEU A 188 -8.75 -13.83 -0.69
CA LEU A 188 -9.12 -14.91 -1.64
C LEU A 188 -10.62 -15.19 -1.65
N LEU A 189 -11.37 -14.60 -0.72
CA LEU A 189 -12.81 -14.79 -0.57
C LEU A 189 -13.56 -13.82 -1.49
N VAL A 190 -14.45 -14.38 -2.29
CA VAL A 190 -15.32 -13.64 -3.22
C VAL A 190 -16.77 -13.92 -2.86
N TRP A 191 -17.52 -12.88 -2.50
CA TRP A 191 -18.95 -13.02 -2.24
C TRP A 191 -19.70 -13.35 -3.53
N CYS A 192 -20.69 -14.25 -3.44
CA CYS A 192 -21.59 -14.48 -4.56
C CYS A 192 -22.49 -13.25 -4.76
N THR A 193 -23.15 -13.16 -5.93
CA THR A 193 -23.90 -11.97 -6.34
C THR A 193 -24.92 -11.54 -5.26
N PRO A 194 -24.95 -10.24 -4.88
CA PRO A 194 -25.92 -9.74 -3.91
C PRO A 194 -27.36 -10.15 -4.28
N PRO A 195 -28.21 -10.50 -3.30
CA PRO A 195 -28.05 -10.37 -1.85
C PRO A 195 -27.44 -11.60 -1.15
N SER A 196 -26.57 -12.37 -1.82
CA SER A 196 -26.03 -13.63 -1.29
C SER A 196 -25.28 -13.49 0.04
N GLN A 197 -25.50 -14.45 0.94
CA GLN A 197 -24.73 -14.68 2.16
C GLN A 197 -23.63 -15.75 1.98
N HIS A 198 -23.55 -16.32 0.79
CA HIS A 198 -22.61 -17.36 0.41
C HIS A 198 -21.44 -16.76 -0.37
N ALA A 199 -20.29 -17.42 -0.31
CA ALA A 199 -19.06 -16.98 -0.94
C ALA A 199 -18.37 -18.14 -1.66
N CYS A 200 -17.38 -17.81 -2.48
CA CYS A 200 -16.41 -18.75 -3.02
C CYS A 200 -15.01 -18.33 -2.55
N VAL A 201 -14.11 -19.29 -2.40
CA VAL A 201 -12.69 -19.03 -2.17
C VAL A 201 -11.90 -19.60 -3.34
N LEU A 202 -10.98 -18.81 -3.88
CA LEU A 202 -10.14 -19.20 -5.00
C LEU A 202 -8.77 -19.62 -4.47
N PHE A 203 -8.32 -20.80 -4.88
CA PHE A 203 -6.99 -21.31 -4.58
C PHE A 203 -6.22 -21.54 -5.88
N PRO A 204 -4.92 -21.20 -5.94
CA PRO A 204 -4.11 -21.54 -7.10
C PRO A 204 -4.01 -23.06 -7.25
N GLU A 205 -4.00 -23.57 -8.48
CA GLU A 205 -3.76 -25.01 -8.74
C GLU A 205 -2.30 -25.39 -8.63
N ASN A 206 -1.42 -24.43 -8.89
CA ASN A 206 0.01 -24.65 -9.00
C ASN A 206 0.75 -23.62 -8.15
N GLU A 207 1.90 -24.03 -7.65
CA GLU A 207 2.83 -23.18 -6.91
C GLU A 207 4.11 -23.01 -7.73
N TYR A 208 4.68 -21.82 -7.66
CA TYR A 208 5.93 -21.46 -8.33
C TYR A 208 7.00 -21.18 -7.30
N ASN A 209 8.14 -21.87 -7.42
CA ASN A 209 9.31 -21.65 -6.62
C ASN A 209 10.46 -21.11 -7.50
N PRO A 210 10.76 -19.81 -7.44
CA PRO A 210 11.84 -19.23 -8.24
C PRO A 210 13.24 -19.65 -7.77
N LYS A 211 13.37 -20.21 -6.56
CA LYS A 211 14.66 -20.58 -5.98
C LYS A 211 14.49 -21.75 -5.00
N PRO A 212 14.35 -22.99 -5.50
CA PRO A 212 14.19 -24.16 -4.66
C PRO A 212 15.39 -24.41 -3.73
N ALA A 213 15.13 -25.03 -2.57
CA ALA A 213 16.16 -25.30 -1.56
C ALA A 213 17.30 -26.19 -2.06
N THR A 214 16.99 -27.19 -2.90
CA THR A 214 18.00 -27.92 -3.68
C THR A 214 18.41 -27.05 -4.84
N GLN A 215 19.72 -26.70 -4.94
CA GLN A 215 20.29 -25.86 -6.00
C GLN A 215 19.78 -26.29 -7.39
N GLY A 216 18.71 -25.65 -7.85
CA GLY A 216 17.95 -26.08 -9.00
C GLY A 216 17.33 -24.90 -9.71
N ALA A 217 16.95 -25.13 -10.97
CA ALA A 217 16.19 -24.18 -11.76
C ALA A 217 14.85 -23.85 -11.07
N PRO A 218 14.21 -22.72 -11.42
CA PRO A 218 12.83 -22.47 -11.01
C PRO A 218 11.93 -23.67 -11.30
N THR A 219 10.96 -23.92 -10.42
CA THR A 219 10.07 -25.05 -10.57
C THR A 219 8.61 -24.68 -10.35
N TRP A 220 7.77 -25.31 -11.15
CA TRP A 220 6.34 -25.42 -10.90
C TRP A 220 6.03 -26.73 -10.22
N SER A 221 5.11 -26.69 -9.27
CA SER A 221 4.56 -27.86 -8.61
C SER A 221 3.05 -27.73 -8.47
N LYS A 222 2.36 -28.85 -8.24
CA LYS A 222 0.96 -28.80 -7.82
C LYS A 222 0.88 -28.11 -6.47
N ALA A 223 -0.03 -27.16 -6.34
CA ALA A 223 -0.26 -26.49 -5.08
C ALA A 223 -0.62 -27.54 -4.01
N THR A 224 0.03 -27.46 -2.87
CA THR A 224 -0.22 -28.35 -1.72
C THR A 224 -1.44 -27.89 -0.92
N SER A 225 -2.38 -27.23 -1.59
CA SER A 225 -3.42 -26.43 -0.97
C SER A 225 -4.25 -27.22 0.02
N GLU A 226 -4.54 -26.58 1.17
CA GLU A 226 -5.45 -27.09 2.20
C GLU A 226 -6.90 -27.16 1.71
N TRP A 227 -7.20 -26.72 0.49
CA TRP A 227 -8.52 -26.70 -0.13
C TRP A 227 -9.28 -28.02 0.05
N ALA A 228 -8.65 -29.15 -0.28
CA ALA A 228 -9.29 -30.46 -0.19
C ALA A 228 -9.60 -30.86 1.25
N ALA A 229 -8.82 -30.36 2.21
CA ALA A 229 -9.02 -30.64 3.62
C ALA A 229 -10.27 -29.95 4.16
N PHE A 230 -10.72 -28.83 3.57
CA PHE A 230 -11.92 -28.12 4.02
C PHE A 230 -13.22 -28.72 3.51
N VAL A 231 -13.20 -29.49 2.42
CA VAL A 231 -14.41 -30.02 1.78
C VAL A 231 -15.27 -30.82 2.76
N GLY A 232 -16.57 -30.52 2.78
CA GLY A 232 -17.57 -31.17 3.64
C GLY A 232 -17.52 -30.74 5.11
N GLN A 233 -16.56 -29.89 5.48
CA GLN A 233 -16.40 -29.45 6.86
C GLN A 233 -17.20 -28.20 7.16
N GLN A 234 -17.62 -28.09 8.42
CA GLN A 234 -18.19 -26.87 8.99
C GLN A 234 -17.09 -26.04 9.66
N ARG A 235 -17.02 -24.74 9.36
CA ARG A 235 -15.99 -23.82 9.88
C ARG A 235 -16.57 -22.45 10.20
N ASP A 236 -16.01 -21.82 11.23
CA ASP A 236 -16.20 -20.39 11.49
C ASP A 236 -15.27 -19.57 10.58
N VAL A 237 -15.83 -18.67 9.77
CA VAL A 237 -15.11 -17.97 8.70
C VAL A 237 -14.80 -16.54 9.08
N PHE A 238 -13.55 -16.14 8.83
CA PHE A 238 -13.05 -14.78 8.93
C PHE A 238 -12.63 -14.27 7.55
N TYR A 239 -12.87 -12.98 7.28
CA TYR A 239 -12.51 -12.34 6.02
C TYR A 239 -11.98 -10.93 6.25
N VAL A 240 -11.28 -10.39 5.25
CA VAL A 240 -10.78 -9.01 5.25
C VAL A 240 -11.86 -8.09 4.70
N ASP A 241 -12.12 -7.01 5.42
CA ASP A 241 -13.08 -5.96 5.08
C ASP A 241 -12.36 -4.60 5.18
N GLY A 242 -11.79 -4.17 4.05
CA GLY A 242 -10.85 -3.05 4.00
C GLY A 242 -9.59 -3.35 4.84
N GLU A 243 -9.32 -2.51 5.84
CA GLU A 243 -8.20 -2.72 6.77
C GLU A 243 -8.59 -3.51 8.02
N ASN A 244 -9.75 -4.15 8.02
CA ASN A 244 -10.27 -4.85 9.20
C ASN A 244 -10.46 -6.33 8.92
N ILE A 245 -10.55 -7.12 9.99
CA ILE A 245 -10.98 -8.51 9.92
C ILE A 245 -12.36 -8.63 10.54
N SER A 246 -13.27 -9.19 9.75
CA SER A 246 -14.67 -9.39 10.10
C SER A 246 -14.99 -10.88 10.26
N TYR A 247 -15.90 -11.19 11.18
CA TYR A 247 -16.44 -12.54 11.36
C TYR A 247 -17.67 -12.72 10.47
N ALA A 248 -17.59 -13.66 9.52
CA ALA A 248 -18.64 -13.89 8.53
C ALA A 248 -19.80 -14.76 9.05
N GLY A 249 -19.54 -15.60 10.05
CA GLY A 249 -20.47 -16.63 10.53
C GLY A 249 -19.91 -18.04 10.37
N THR A 250 -20.81 -19.02 10.43
CA THR A 250 -20.47 -20.44 10.32
C THR A 250 -20.89 -20.97 8.96
N PHE A 251 -19.99 -21.67 8.28
CA PHE A 251 -20.13 -22.11 6.89
C PHE A 251 -19.89 -23.61 6.74
N ILE A 252 -20.58 -24.23 5.79
CA ILE A 252 -20.23 -25.54 5.24
C ILE A 252 -19.47 -25.32 3.94
N CYS A 253 -18.36 -26.04 3.80
CA CYS A 253 -17.48 -25.97 2.65
C CYS A 253 -17.87 -27.01 1.59
N HIS A 254 -18.12 -26.54 0.36
CA HIS A 254 -18.51 -27.35 -0.80
C HIS A 254 -17.35 -27.46 -1.79
N THR A 255 -17.17 -28.65 -2.35
CA THR A 255 -16.25 -28.88 -3.46
C THR A 255 -16.70 -28.05 -4.66
N GLY A 256 -15.84 -27.18 -5.17
CA GLY A 256 -16.08 -26.47 -6.41
C GLY A 256 -15.24 -26.96 -7.58
N SER A 257 -15.33 -26.21 -8.67
CA SER A 257 -14.63 -26.42 -9.92
C SER A 257 -13.10 -26.40 -9.75
N LYS A 258 -12.42 -27.20 -10.58
CA LYS A 258 -10.97 -27.21 -10.77
C LYS A 258 -10.66 -26.79 -12.20
N GLY A 259 -9.49 -26.25 -12.44
CA GLY A 259 -9.05 -25.80 -13.76
C GLY A 259 -9.77 -24.54 -14.25
N ALA A 260 -10.38 -23.78 -13.34
CA ALA A 260 -11.15 -22.59 -13.72
C ALA A 260 -10.20 -21.42 -14.04
N SER A 261 -10.48 -20.69 -15.11
CA SER A 261 -9.87 -19.36 -15.31
C SER A 261 -10.55 -18.34 -14.40
N VAL A 262 -9.75 -17.44 -13.82
CA VAL A 262 -10.23 -16.43 -12.87
C VAL A 262 -11.26 -15.49 -13.51
N SER A 263 -11.07 -15.12 -14.77
CA SER A 263 -12.01 -14.26 -15.50
C SER A 263 -13.39 -14.87 -15.71
N LYS A 264 -13.49 -16.21 -15.71
CA LYS A 264 -14.78 -16.92 -15.82
C LYS A 264 -15.58 -16.93 -14.52
N ILE A 265 -15.02 -16.45 -13.41
CA ILE A 265 -15.68 -16.44 -12.10
C ILE A 265 -16.62 -15.22 -11.96
N GLY A 266 -16.49 -14.23 -12.85
CA GLY A 266 -17.37 -13.06 -13.00
C GLY A 266 -16.74 -11.74 -12.53
N ASP A 267 -17.54 -10.68 -12.46
CA ASP A 267 -17.10 -9.26 -12.31
C ASP A 267 -16.36 -8.89 -11.01
N ALA A 268 -16.13 -9.85 -10.11
CA ALA A 268 -15.54 -9.61 -8.78
C ALA A 268 -14.02 -9.81 -8.75
N VAL A 269 -13.36 -9.89 -9.91
CA VAL A 269 -11.91 -10.01 -10.01
C VAL A 269 -11.30 -8.62 -9.92
N ASP A 270 -10.71 -8.31 -8.77
CA ASP A 270 -9.94 -7.08 -8.55
C ASP A 270 -8.44 -7.36 -8.38
N GLU A 271 -7.64 -6.30 -8.40
CA GLU A 271 -6.19 -6.40 -8.21
C GLU A 271 -5.79 -6.94 -6.82
N THR A 272 -6.67 -6.80 -5.82
CA THR A 272 -6.44 -7.32 -4.47
C THR A 272 -6.47 -8.85 -4.48
N LEU A 273 -7.50 -9.44 -5.10
CA LEU A 273 -7.67 -10.87 -5.30
C LEU A 273 -6.52 -11.45 -6.14
N LEU A 274 -6.18 -10.80 -7.26
CA LEU A 274 -5.06 -11.23 -8.11
C LEU A 274 -3.73 -11.21 -7.33
N GLY A 275 -3.49 -10.16 -6.55
CA GLY A 275 -2.33 -10.07 -5.67
C GLY A 275 -2.31 -11.15 -4.59
N ALA A 276 -3.46 -11.54 -4.04
CA ALA A 276 -3.56 -12.62 -3.06
C ALA A 276 -3.33 -14.00 -3.68
N LEU A 277 -3.89 -14.27 -4.86
CA LEU A 277 -3.63 -15.48 -5.64
C LEU A 277 -2.15 -15.61 -5.99
N ALA A 278 -1.53 -14.52 -6.44
CA ALA A 278 -0.10 -14.48 -6.73
C ALA A 278 0.77 -14.76 -5.51
N LYS A 279 0.44 -14.18 -4.35
CA LYS A 279 1.13 -14.46 -3.08
C LYS A 279 1.00 -15.93 -2.65
N LYS A 280 -0.14 -16.57 -2.90
CA LYS A 280 -0.35 -18.00 -2.62
C LYS A 280 0.34 -18.91 -3.65
N THR A 281 0.44 -18.46 -4.89
CA THR A 281 1.16 -19.15 -5.96
C THR A 281 2.67 -19.15 -5.66
N LEU A 282 3.19 -18.09 -5.08
CA LEU A 282 4.62 -17.96 -4.78
C LEU A 282 5.04 -18.81 -3.57
N HIS A 283 5.77 -19.88 -3.83
CA HIS A 283 6.41 -20.73 -2.82
C HIS A 283 7.86 -20.30 -2.59
N LEU A 284 8.26 -20.10 -1.33
CA LEU A 284 9.61 -19.61 -1.00
C LEU A 284 10.23 -20.43 0.14
N ASP A 285 11.26 -21.20 -0.19
CA ASP A 285 12.05 -21.98 0.78
C ASP A 285 13.08 -21.14 1.56
N THR A 286 13.31 -19.90 1.13
CA THR A 286 14.36 -19.07 1.73
C THR A 286 13.95 -18.55 3.11
N LYS A 287 14.81 -18.81 4.09
CA LYS A 287 14.68 -18.27 5.46
C LYS A 287 15.22 -16.84 5.59
N ASN A 288 15.96 -16.33 4.58
CA ASN A 288 16.55 -14.99 4.64
C ASN A 288 15.47 -13.92 4.35
N PRO A 289 15.17 -12.99 5.30
CA PRO A 289 14.12 -12.00 5.13
C PRO A 289 14.34 -11.02 3.96
N LYS A 290 15.59 -10.61 3.71
CA LYS A 290 15.92 -9.66 2.63
C LYS A 290 15.70 -10.30 1.27
N THR A 291 16.22 -11.51 1.08
CA THR A 291 16.02 -12.30 -0.15
C THR A 291 14.55 -12.59 -0.37
N ARG A 292 13.82 -12.99 0.68
CA ARG A 292 12.38 -13.23 0.62
C ARG A 292 11.61 -11.99 0.17
N SER A 293 11.89 -10.84 0.77
CA SER A 293 11.24 -9.57 0.42
C SER A 293 11.48 -9.19 -1.04
N ASN A 294 12.71 -9.34 -1.52
CA ASN A 294 13.03 -9.06 -2.93
C ASN A 294 12.29 -10.00 -3.88
N LEU A 295 12.26 -11.31 -3.59
CA LEU A 295 11.53 -12.28 -4.41
C LEU A 295 10.03 -11.99 -4.44
N VAL A 296 9.42 -11.65 -3.30
CA VAL A 296 8.00 -11.24 -3.25
C VAL A 296 7.76 -10.00 -4.13
N LYS A 297 8.59 -8.97 -4.01
CA LYS A 297 8.45 -7.75 -4.82
C LYS A 297 8.59 -8.00 -6.31
N THR A 298 9.50 -8.88 -6.72
CA THR A 298 9.74 -9.20 -8.13
C THR A 298 8.67 -10.12 -8.71
N TYR A 299 8.35 -11.23 -8.03
CA TYR A 299 7.54 -12.29 -8.62
C TYR A 299 6.03 -12.15 -8.38
N THR A 300 5.58 -11.53 -7.28
CA THR A 300 4.14 -11.38 -7.03
C THR A 300 3.41 -10.62 -8.13
N PRO A 301 3.91 -9.47 -8.66
CA PRO A 301 3.24 -8.81 -9.78
C PRO A 301 3.19 -9.69 -11.04
N LEU A 302 4.29 -10.36 -11.38
CA LEU A 302 4.37 -11.23 -12.57
C LEU A 302 3.41 -12.42 -12.47
N LEU A 303 3.29 -13.02 -11.29
CA LEU A 303 2.35 -14.11 -11.05
C LEU A 303 0.89 -13.64 -11.05
N ALA A 304 0.61 -12.41 -10.64
CA ALA A 304 -0.72 -11.83 -10.73
C ALA A 304 -1.14 -11.64 -12.21
N ASP A 305 -0.21 -11.23 -13.07
CA ASP A 305 -0.45 -11.07 -14.50
C ASP A 305 -0.89 -12.37 -15.19
N LEU A 306 -0.42 -13.54 -14.70
CA LEU A 306 -0.84 -14.85 -15.23
C LEU A 306 -2.33 -15.12 -15.05
N TYR A 307 -2.95 -14.58 -14.00
CA TYR A 307 -4.36 -14.73 -13.70
C TYR A 307 -5.23 -13.63 -14.33
N ARG A 308 -4.61 -12.54 -14.83
CA ARG A 308 -5.31 -11.44 -15.50
C ARG A 308 -5.64 -11.76 -16.96
N ASP A 309 -4.79 -12.56 -17.61
CA ASP A 309 -4.94 -12.96 -19.02
C ASP A 309 -5.91 -14.14 -19.16
N ASP A 310 -7.00 -13.97 -19.93
CA ASP A 310 -7.97 -15.03 -20.24
C ASP A 310 -7.35 -16.23 -20.98
N SER A 311 -6.28 -15.97 -21.72
CA SER A 311 -5.47 -16.98 -22.41
C SER A 311 -4.30 -17.49 -21.56
N GLY A 312 -4.23 -17.04 -20.30
CA GLY A 312 -3.24 -17.46 -19.32
C GLY A 312 -3.39 -18.94 -18.97
N PRO A 313 -2.27 -19.69 -18.84
CA PRO A 313 -2.30 -21.09 -18.42
C PRO A 313 -2.57 -21.26 -16.93
N ALA A 314 -2.64 -20.17 -16.15
CA ALA A 314 -2.85 -20.23 -14.72
C ALA A 314 -4.33 -20.43 -14.38
N THR A 315 -4.59 -21.48 -13.63
CA THR A 315 -5.94 -21.91 -13.24
C THR A 315 -6.09 -21.94 -11.73
N VAL A 316 -7.34 -21.85 -11.28
CA VAL A 316 -7.72 -21.91 -9.87
C VAL A 316 -8.69 -23.05 -9.59
N GLN A 317 -8.74 -23.44 -8.31
CA GLN A 317 -9.74 -24.32 -7.71
C GLN A 317 -10.66 -23.49 -6.84
N LEU A 318 -11.96 -23.79 -6.89
CA LEU A 318 -12.98 -23.08 -6.12
C LEU A 318 -13.41 -23.90 -4.91
N LEU A 319 -13.55 -23.25 -3.76
CA LEU A 319 -14.25 -23.77 -2.58
C LEU A 319 -15.54 -22.98 -2.40
N GLY A 320 -16.70 -23.64 -2.42
CA GLY A 320 -17.96 -22.99 -2.08
C GLY A 320 -18.10 -22.85 -0.57
N LEU A 321 -18.50 -21.68 -0.10
CA LEU A 321 -18.80 -21.40 1.31
C LEU A 321 -20.29 -21.13 1.45
N GLN A 322 -21.03 -22.13 1.90
CA GLN A 322 -22.44 -21.97 2.24
C GLN A 322 -22.56 -21.56 3.71
N ARG A 323 -22.92 -20.32 3.97
CA ARG A 323 -23.34 -19.92 5.31
C ARG A 323 -24.51 -20.78 5.79
N VAL A 324 -24.37 -21.36 6.97
CA VAL A 324 -25.40 -22.17 7.63
C VAL A 324 -25.77 -21.65 9.02
N GLY A 325 -25.02 -20.68 9.55
CA GLY A 325 -25.27 -20.15 10.87
C GLY A 325 -24.45 -18.93 11.23
N PHE A 326 -24.53 -18.56 12.51
CA PHE A 326 -23.72 -17.54 13.15
C PHE A 326 -23.45 -17.96 14.61
N ASN A 327 -22.17 -18.09 14.96
CA ASN A 327 -21.77 -18.51 16.29
C ASN A 327 -21.73 -17.30 17.24
N GLN A 328 -22.84 -17.07 17.94
CA GLN A 328 -22.97 -15.92 18.83
C GLN A 328 -21.92 -15.93 19.95
N THR A 329 -21.70 -17.08 20.56
CA THR A 329 -20.73 -17.22 21.66
C THR A 329 -19.33 -16.83 21.21
N LEU A 330 -18.90 -17.28 20.02
CA LEU A 330 -17.63 -16.87 19.45
C LEU A 330 -17.60 -15.36 19.19
N PHE A 331 -18.65 -14.81 18.57
CA PHE A 331 -18.72 -13.39 18.27
C PHE A 331 -18.63 -12.52 19.53
N ASP A 332 -19.34 -12.87 20.60
CA ASP A 332 -19.30 -12.14 21.88
C ASP A 332 -17.89 -12.13 22.50
N ILE A 333 -17.20 -13.28 22.46
CA ILE A 333 -15.81 -13.41 22.93
C ILE A 333 -14.89 -12.48 22.13
N LEU A 334 -15.02 -12.49 20.80
CA LEU A 334 -14.19 -11.70 19.90
C LEU A 334 -14.46 -10.20 20.04
N THR A 335 -15.72 -9.80 20.08
CA THR A 335 -16.13 -8.40 20.25
C THR A 335 -15.68 -7.86 21.59
N THR A 336 -15.79 -8.64 22.67
CA THR A 336 -15.25 -8.27 23.99
C THR A 336 -13.73 -8.09 23.95
N ALA A 337 -13.01 -9.01 23.28
CA ALA A 337 -11.56 -8.91 23.12
C ALA A 337 -11.17 -7.69 22.27
N SER A 338 -11.93 -7.37 21.22
CA SER A 338 -11.72 -6.18 20.39
C SER A 338 -11.91 -4.90 21.19
N LYS A 339 -13.01 -4.77 21.93
CA LYS A 339 -13.28 -3.59 22.78
C LYS A 339 -12.16 -3.37 23.81
N LYS A 340 -11.65 -4.44 24.41
CA LYS A 340 -10.50 -4.36 25.33
C LYS A 340 -9.22 -3.86 24.65
N ARG A 341 -8.96 -4.29 23.42
CA ARG A 341 -7.81 -3.85 22.63
C ARG A 341 -7.92 -2.39 22.22
N ASP A 342 -9.10 -1.99 21.76
CA ASP A 342 -9.38 -0.60 21.35
C ASP A 342 -9.18 0.35 22.54
N HIS A 343 -9.69 -0.04 23.72
CA HIS A 343 -9.47 0.71 24.95
C HIS A 343 -7.98 0.79 25.31
N ALA A 344 -7.24 -0.32 25.27
CA ALA A 344 -5.80 -0.30 25.54
C ALA A 344 -5.01 0.59 24.56
N ALA A 345 -5.39 0.58 23.28
CA ALA A 345 -4.76 1.42 22.26
C ALA A 345 -5.05 2.91 22.47
N ALA A 346 -6.28 3.27 22.85
CA ALA A 346 -6.64 4.65 23.19
C ALA A 346 -5.82 5.17 24.39
N PHE A 347 -5.71 4.37 25.45
CA PHE A 347 -4.89 4.72 26.62
C PHE A 347 -3.39 4.84 26.28
N ALA A 348 -2.85 4.00 25.40
CA ALA A 348 -1.46 4.12 24.96
C ALA A 348 -1.21 5.36 24.09
N ALA A 349 -2.19 5.76 23.27
CA ALA A 349 -2.13 6.99 22.49
C ALA A 349 -2.18 8.23 23.40
N ASP A 350 -3.01 8.23 24.44
CA ASP A 350 -3.10 9.33 25.42
C ASP A 350 -1.81 9.49 26.22
N LEU A 351 -1.10 8.40 26.54
CA LEU A 351 0.19 8.43 27.23
C LEU A 351 1.35 8.94 26.36
N LEU A 352 1.24 8.82 25.03
CA LEU A 352 2.26 9.28 24.07
C LEU A 352 1.92 10.66 23.47
N GLY A 353 0.75 11.22 23.78
CA GLY A 353 0.19 12.45 23.20
C GLY A 353 0.05 13.62 24.18
N GLY A 354 0.85 13.69 25.24
CA GLY A 354 0.89 14.86 26.14
C GLY A 354 1.70 16.03 25.54
N PRO A 355 1.23 17.29 25.62
CA PRO A 355 1.88 18.43 25.00
C PRO A 355 3.27 18.69 25.59
N SER A 356 4.23 18.92 24.71
CA SER A 356 5.48 19.60 25.05
C SER A 356 5.14 20.99 25.58
N SER A 357 5.27 21.16 26.89
CA SER A 357 5.59 22.45 27.50
C SER A 357 6.91 22.28 28.21
N ASP A 358 7.94 22.96 27.70
CA ASP A 358 9.16 23.25 28.42
C ASP A 358 8.81 23.84 29.80
N ASP A 359 9.31 23.21 30.87
CA ASP A 359 10.07 23.94 31.88
C ASP A 359 10.86 23.00 32.82
N VAL A 360 12.18 23.07 32.64
CA VAL A 360 13.27 23.06 33.63
C VAL A 360 13.06 22.35 34.98
N GLY A 361 13.85 21.30 35.22
CA GLY A 361 14.25 20.91 36.59
C GLY A 361 14.65 19.44 36.79
N SER A 362 15.90 19.07 36.52
CA SER A 362 16.53 17.87 37.12
C SER A 362 17.20 18.21 38.46
N PRO A 363 17.69 17.24 39.26
CA PRO A 363 17.06 16.01 39.74
C PRO A 363 17.26 15.84 41.27
N THR A 364 16.38 15.10 41.98
CA THR A 364 16.69 14.68 43.36
C THR A 364 16.50 13.19 43.57
N LYS A 365 17.64 12.54 43.83
CA LYS A 365 17.77 11.22 44.47
C LYS A 365 16.82 11.09 45.66
N ARG A 366 16.17 9.93 45.79
CA ARG A 366 16.19 9.19 47.06
C ARG A 366 15.97 7.69 46.82
N ALA A 367 16.85 6.94 47.46
CA ALA A 367 16.85 5.50 47.52
C ALA A 367 15.85 4.99 48.57
N ALA A 368 15.53 3.70 48.42
CA ALA A 368 15.33 2.70 49.47
C ALA A 368 13.95 2.54 50.16
N LEU A 369 13.52 1.27 50.08
CA LEU A 369 12.83 0.43 51.08
C LEU A 369 11.30 0.47 51.16
N GLY A 370 10.75 -0.75 51.09
CA GLY A 370 9.34 -1.15 51.19
C GLY A 370 9.15 -2.50 50.52
#